data_AF-A0A4Q2U3I7-F1
#
_entry.id   AF-A0A4Q2U3I7-F1
#
_cell.length_a   1.000
_cell.length_b   1.000
_cell.length_c   1.000
_cell.angle_alpha   90.00
_cell.angle_beta   90.00
_cell.angle_gamma   90.00
#
_symmetry.space_group_name_H-M   'P 1'
#
loop_
_entity.id
_entity.type
_entity.pdbx_description
1 polymer ?
#
loop_
_entity_poly.entity_id
_entity_poly.type
_entity_poly.pdbx_seq_one_letter_code
_entity_poly.pdbx_strand_id
1 'polypeptide(L)'
;MNLFHFSDTSRLPWIMSSGELRPGGNKAGGFPSPEFVWATTNLLGDASASVAGGDPYITGKVRHVRFTFDSALFTPWSEIPDHYPQWTPDQVRRLESYTEGASDPKTWWCSPRPIQREDWSTIHSRSYRDNRWQVLSPTSEIARMADEHGMTWLGVEVVGRPFVSAKVTAPDGRTGYAGR
;
A
#
# COMPACT_ATOMS: atom_id res chain seq x y z
N MET A 1 -19.15 2.72 -5.61
CA MET A 1 -18.25 3.89 -5.70
C MET A 1 -16.82 3.36 -5.78
N ASN A 2 -15.89 4.07 -6.42
CA ASN A 2 -14.50 3.61 -6.48
C ASN A 2 -13.73 4.08 -5.24
N LEU A 3 -12.91 3.18 -4.70
CA LEU A 3 -11.96 3.46 -3.63
C LEU A 3 -10.52 3.25 -4.11
N PHE A 4 -9.58 3.95 -3.49
CA PHE A 4 -8.18 3.97 -3.88
C PHE A 4 -7.27 3.55 -2.74
N HIS A 5 -6.39 2.57 -2.99
CA HIS A 5 -5.26 2.26 -2.12
C HIS A 5 -3.96 2.75 -2.78
N PHE A 6 -3.12 3.42 -2.01
CA PHE A 6 -1.85 3.96 -2.51
C PHE A 6 -0.66 3.15 -1.99
N SER A 7 0.33 2.96 -2.83
CA SER A 7 1.56 2.22 -2.53
C SER A 7 2.71 2.75 -3.40
N ASP A 8 3.80 1.99 -3.50
CA ASP A 8 4.93 2.31 -4.38
C ASP A 8 5.50 1.08 -5.08
N THR A 9 6.36 1.32 -6.06
CA THR A 9 7.00 0.25 -6.84
C THR A 9 8.00 -0.58 -6.05
N SER A 10 8.43 -0.14 -4.85
CA SER A 10 9.21 -1.01 -3.95
C SER A 10 8.35 -2.13 -3.36
N ARG A 11 7.05 -1.89 -3.14
CA ARG A 11 6.10 -2.88 -2.61
C ARG A 11 5.40 -3.67 -3.70
N LEU A 12 5.22 -3.08 -4.88
CA LEU A 12 4.42 -3.64 -5.96
C LEU A 12 4.77 -5.10 -6.32
N PRO A 13 6.04 -5.53 -6.50
CA PRO A 13 6.34 -6.92 -6.82
C PRO A 13 5.82 -7.92 -5.76
N TRP A 14 5.90 -7.53 -4.49
CA TRP A 14 5.45 -8.36 -3.37
C TRP A 14 3.93 -8.37 -3.24
N ILE A 15 3.28 -7.23 -3.48
CA ILE A 15 1.81 -7.14 -3.55
C ILE A 15 1.29 -8.06 -4.66
N MET A 16 1.84 -7.93 -5.86
CA MET A 16 1.44 -8.75 -7.01
C MET A 16 1.74 -10.24 -6.83
N SER A 17 2.86 -10.58 -6.18
CA SER A 17 3.22 -11.98 -5.92
C SER A 17 2.40 -12.65 -4.83
N SER A 18 2.02 -11.90 -3.78
CA SER A 18 1.25 -12.45 -2.66
C SER A 18 -0.26 -12.37 -2.88
N GLY A 19 -0.71 -11.47 -3.75
CA GLY A 19 -2.12 -11.12 -3.87
C GLY A 19 -2.61 -10.23 -2.72
N GLU A 20 -1.75 -9.75 -1.82
CA GLU A 20 -2.11 -8.94 -0.66
C GLU A 20 -1.58 -7.50 -0.79
N LEU A 21 -2.44 -6.49 -0.57
CA LEU A 21 -2.04 -5.07 -0.66
C LEU A 21 -1.00 -4.64 0.38
N ARG A 22 -0.89 -5.36 1.51
CA ARG A 22 0.14 -5.16 2.53
C ARG A 22 0.80 -6.50 2.85
N PRO A 23 1.83 -6.92 2.08
CA PRO A 23 2.39 -8.26 2.21
C PRO A 23 3.19 -8.42 3.53
N GLY A 24 2.63 -9.11 4.51
CA GLY A 24 3.27 -9.38 5.81
C GLY A 24 3.20 -8.23 6.83
N GLY A 25 4.07 -8.27 7.85
CA GLY A 25 4.03 -7.44 9.06
C GLY A 25 4.36 -5.95 8.90
N ASN A 26 3.89 -5.29 7.84
CA ASN A 26 3.83 -3.83 7.73
C ASN A 26 2.78 -3.27 8.69
N LYS A 27 2.96 -3.53 9.98
CA LYS A 27 2.05 -3.15 11.04
C LYS A 27 2.22 -1.66 11.31
N ALA A 28 1.11 -0.93 11.42
CA ALA A 28 1.13 0.30 12.18
C ALA A 28 1.29 -0.13 13.65
N GLY A 29 2.55 -0.26 14.10
CA GLY A 29 2.84 -0.73 15.45
C GLY A 29 2.10 0.12 16.49
N GLY A 30 1.54 -0.52 17.51
CA GLY A 30 0.80 0.17 18.57
C GLY A 30 -0.69 0.36 18.34
N PHE A 31 -1.27 -0.26 17.29
CA PHE A 31 -2.71 -0.33 17.05
C PHE A 31 -3.24 -1.77 17.20
N PRO A 32 -4.54 -1.95 17.55
CA PRO A 32 -5.13 -3.26 17.80
C PRO A 32 -5.36 -4.08 16.51
N SER A 33 -5.53 -5.39 16.68
CA SER A 33 -5.92 -6.33 15.60
C SER A 33 -7.44 -6.30 15.38
N PRO A 34 -8.00 -6.49 14.16
CA PRO A 34 -7.29 -6.72 12.93
C PRO A 34 -6.65 -5.43 12.43
N GLU A 35 -5.58 -5.61 11.66
CA GLU A 35 -5.06 -4.52 10.85
C GLU A 35 -5.91 -4.38 9.60
N PHE A 36 -6.36 -3.16 9.34
CA PHE A 36 -7.15 -2.88 8.16
C PHE A 36 -6.27 -2.63 6.94
N VAL A 37 -6.76 -3.10 5.78
CA VAL A 37 -6.39 -2.54 4.49
C VAL A 37 -7.10 -1.21 4.35
N TRP A 38 -6.32 -0.14 4.19
CA TRP A 38 -6.84 1.22 4.05
C TRP A 38 -7.08 1.57 2.60
N ALA A 39 -8.21 2.19 2.32
CA ALA A 39 -8.49 2.83 1.06
C ALA A 39 -9.14 4.19 1.32
N THR A 40 -9.14 5.04 0.29
CA THR A 40 -9.71 6.39 0.37
C THR A 40 -10.60 6.69 -0.84
N THR A 41 -11.56 7.59 -0.67
CA THR A 41 -12.29 8.21 -1.79
C THR A 41 -11.48 9.32 -2.48
N ASN A 42 -10.38 9.78 -1.87
CA ASN A 42 -9.55 10.82 -2.42
C ASN A 42 -8.69 10.31 -3.59
N LEU A 43 -9.02 10.74 -4.80
CA LEU A 43 -8.33 10.34 -6.04
C LEU A 43 -6.85 10.79 -6.08
N LEU A 44 -6.52 11.90 -5.41
CA LEU A 44 -5.19 12.52 -5.49
C LEU A 44 -4.16 11.81 -4.64
N GLY A 45 -4.61 11.06 -3.63
CA GLY A 45 -3.76 10.50 -2.61
C GLY A 45 -4.35 10.72 -1.24
N ASP A 46 -3.87 9.89 -0.33
CA ASP A 46 -4.02 10.06 1.10
C ASP A 46 -2.66 9.69 1.70
N ALA A 47 -2.22 10.42 2.73
CA ALA A 47 -1.02 10.06 3.49
C ALA A 47 -1.14 8.68 4.19
N SER A 48 -2.31 8.03 4.10
CA SER A 48 -2.56 6.69 4.61
C SER A 48 -1.77 5.60 3.87
N ALA A 49 -0.71 5.17 4.56
CA ALA A 49 0.05 3.93 4.42
C ALA A 49 0.76 3.66 3.08
N SER A 50 2.09 3.73 3.13
CA SER A 50 3.04 2.96 2.29
C SER A 50 3.54 3.60 0.99
N VAL A 51 3.30 4.89 0.76
CA VAL A 51 3.94 5.62 -0.34
C VAL A 51 5.23 6.26 0.16
N ALA A 52 6.39 5.85 -0.36
CA ALA A 52 7.62 6.60 -0.10
C ALA A 52 7.59 7.95 -0.82
N GLY A 53 7.37 9.03 -0.05
CA GLY A 53 7.59 10.40 -0.51
C GLY A 53 9.08 10.78 -0.52
N GLY A 54 9.39 11.98 -1.04
CA GLY A 54 10.74 12.56 -0.97
C GLY A 54 11.73 12.01 -1.99
N ASP A 55 13.01 11.95 -1.61
CA ASP A 55 14.15 11.68 -2.52
C ASP A 55 13.97 10.42 -3.39
N PRO A 56 13.49 9.27 -2.90
CA PRO A 56 13.30 8.09 -3.74
C PRO A 56 12.29 8.32 -4.88
N TYR A 57 11.22 9.07 -4.63
CA TYR A 57 10.24 9.41 -5.65
C TYR A 57 10.79 10.45 -6.64
N ILE A 58 11.44 11.50 -6.11
CA ILE A 58 12.03 12.59 -6.91
C ILE A 58 13.13 12.05 -7.85
N THR A 59 14.00 11.18 -7.34
CA THR A 59 15.08 10.54 -8.11
C THR A 59 14.59 9.44 -9.05
N GLY A 60 13.33 9.02 -8.93
CA GLY A 60 12.73 7.96 -9.74
C GLY A 60 13.12 6.55 -9.33
N LYS A 61 13.75 6.37 -8.16
CA LYS A 61 13.98 5.05 -7.54
C LYS A 61 12.67 4.34 -7.23
N VAL A 62 11.62 5.09 -6.93
CA VAL A 62 10.25 4.58 -6.81
C VAL A 62 9.27 5.39 -7.64
N ARG A 63 8.13 4.77 -7.95
CA ARG A 63 6.94 5.43 -8.50
C ARG A 63 5.78 5.24 -7.52
N HIS A 64 4.88 6.20 -7.46
CA HIS A 64 3.63 6.01 -6.74
C HIS A 64 2.77 5.01 -7.49
N VAL A 65 2.09 4.14 -6.77
CA VAL A 65 1.16 3.15 -7.29
C VAL A 65 -0.21 3.41 -6.68
N ARG A 66 -1.27 3.27 -7.47
CA ARG A 66 -2.66 3.39 -7.01
C ARG A 66 -3.47 2.20 -7.51
N PHE A 67 -4.06 1.46 -6.58
CA PHE A 67 -5.03 0.41 -6.86
C PHE A 67 -6.44 0.98 -6.73
N THR A 68 -7.34 0.55 -7.60
CA THR A 68 -8.77 0.91 -7.57
C THR A 68 -9.62 -0.31 -7.23
N PHE A 69 -10.61 -0.13 -6.37
CA PHE A 69 -11.53 -1.17 -5.91
C PHE A 69 -12.98 -0.71 -5.92
N ASP A 70 -13.89 -1.67 -5.91
CA ASP A 70 -15.29 -1.44 -5.55
C ASP A 70 -15.42 -1.19 -4.03
N SER A 71 -16.18 -0.16 -3.66
CA SER A 71 -16.53 0.17 -2.27
C SER A 71 -17.18 -0.99 -1.50
N ALA A 72 -17.86 -1.92 -2.17
CA ALA A 72 -18.52 -3.07 -1.54
C ALA A 72 -17.57 -4.00 -0.79
N LEU A 73 -16.25 -3.90 -1.04
CA LEU A 73 -15.22 -4.67 -0.35
C LEU A 73 -14.77 -4.04 0.97
N PHE A 74 -15.22 -2.81 1.27
CA PHE A 74 -14.73 -2.01 2.39
C PHE A 74 -15.89 -1.49 3.24
N THR A 75 -15.57 -1.15 4.48
CA THR A 75 -16.46 -0.48 5.44
C THR A 75 -15.93 0.93 5.71
N PRO A 76 -16.78 1.97 5.76
CA PRO A 76 -16.36 3.31 6.16
C PRO A 76 -15.68 3.30 7.53
N TRP A 77 -14.60 4.09 7.68
CA TRP A 77 -13.87 4.17 8.94
C TRP A 77 -14.76 4.56 10.14
N SER A 78 -15.75 5.42 9.92
CA SER A 78 -16.72 5.82 10.95
C SER A 78 -17.52 4.66 11.56
N GLU A 79 -17.70 3.57 10.83
CA GLU A 79 -18.46 2.39 11.27
C GLU A 79 -17.54 1.31 11.88
N ILE A 80 -16.23 1.40 11.67
CA ILE A 80 -15.27 0.39 12.13
C ILE A 80 -15.26 0.22 13.66
N PRO A 81 -15.22 1.28 14.49
CA PRO A 81 -15.20 1.14 15.95
C PRO A 81 -16.41 0.38 16.50
N ASP A 82 -17.57 0.49 15.85
CA ASP A 82 -18.80 -0.21 16.25
C ASP A 82 -18.74 -1.71 15.96
N HIS A 83 -18.04 -2.11 14.89
CA HIS A 83 -17.86 -3.51 14.50
C HIS A 83 -16.63 -4.18 15.13
N TYR A 84 -15.66 -3.40 15.59
CA TYR A 84 -14.38 -3.88 16.12
C TYR A 84 -14.08 -3.21 17.47
N PRO A 85 -14.70 -3.65 18.58
CA PRO A 85 -14.66 -2.96 19.88
C PRO A 85 -13.27 -2.82 20.51
N GLN A 86 -12.28 -3.58 20.02
CA GLN A 86 -10.88 -3.43 20.39
C GLN A 86 -10.24 -2.13 19.86
N TRP A 87 -10.83 -1.50 18.84
CA TRP A 87 -10.53 -0.13 18.42
C TRP A 87 -11.21 0.85 19.35
N THR A 88 -10.62 1.04 20.53
CA THR A 88 -11.17 1.94 21.54
C THR A 88 -11.19 3.39 21.05
N PRO A 89 -12.04 4.26 21.63
CA PRO A 89 -12.08 5.68 21.27
C PRO A 89 -10.70 6.38 21.36
N ASP A 90 -9.85 5.97 22.30
CA ASP A 90 -8.48 6.49 22.42
C ASP A 90 -7.60 6.08 21.24
N GLN A 91 -7.71 4.83 20.76
CA GLN A 91 -6.95 4.36 19.60
C GLN A 91 -7.41 5.04 18.31
N VAL A 92 -8.72 5.24 18.15
CA VAL A 92 -9.31 5.97 17.03
C VAL A 92 -8.78 7.40 17.01
N ARG A 93 -8.93 8.14 18.13
CA ARG A 93 -8.41 9.51 18.24
C ARG A 93 -6.91 9.59 17.98
N ARG A 94 -6.13 8.66 18.53
CA ARG A 94 -4.68 8.62 18.32
C ARG A 94 -4.33 8.46 16.84
N LEU A 95 -5.00 7.54 16.13
CA LEU A 95 -4.75 7.34 14.71
C LEU A 95 -5.11 8.59 13.89
N GLU A 96 -6.30 9.16 14.13
CA GLU A 96 -6.78 10.35 13.42
C GLU A 96 -5.85 11.55 13.64
N SER A 97 -5.39 11.75 14.88
CA SER A 97 -4.44 12.82 15.22
C SER A 97 -3.08 12.64 14.55
N TYR A 98 -2.63 11.40 14.31
CA TYR A 98 -1.37 11.11 13.64
C TYR A 98 -1.38 11.55 12.17
N THR A 99 -2.56 11.70 11.58
CA THR A 99 -2.76 12.07 10.18
C THR A 99 -3.35 13.47 10.01
N GLU A 100 -3.50 14.22 11.10
CA GLU A 100 -4.11 15.54 11.08
C GLU A 100 -3.38 16.48 10.11
N GLY A 101 -4.14 17.16 9.24
CA GLY A 101 -3.61 18.03 8.19
C GLY A 101 -3.00 17.32 6.97
N ALA A 102 -2.78 16.00 7.06
CA ALA A 102 -2.29 15.17 5.96
C ALA A 102 -3.38 14.29 5.33
N SER A 103 -4.45 14.02 6.09
CA SER A 103 -5.58 13.19 5.68
C SER A 103 -6.89 13.61 6.34
N ASP A 104 -8.01 13.24 5.74
CA ASP A 104 -9.35 13.38 6.32
C ASP A 104 -9.92 11.97 6.61
N PRO A 105 -10.09 11.60 7.90
CA PRO A 105 -10.67 10.32 8.30
C PRO A 105 -12.06 10.03 7.71
N LYS A 106 -12.82 11.04 7.30
CA LYS A 106 -14.11 10.86 6.61
C LYS A 106 -13.97 10.21 5.23
N THR A 107 -12.79 10.30 4.65
CA THR A 107 -12.48 9.67 3.36
C THR A 107 -11.98 8.24 3.53
N TRP A 108 -11.75 7.77 4.76
CA TRP A 108 -11.14 6.47 5.02
C TRP A 108 -12.15 5.33 4.95
N TRP A 109 -11.68 4.26 4.33
CA TRP A 109 -12.38 2.99 4.19
C TRP A 109 -11.43 1.86 4.55
N CYS A 110 -11.97 0.87 5.23
CA CYS A 110 -11.20 -0.21 5.82
C CYS A 110 -11.74 -1.56 5.39
N SER A 111 -10.86 -2.48 5.03
CA SER A 111 -11.20 -3.90 4.95
C SER A 111 -10.46 -4.67 6.04
N PRO A 112 -11.17 -5.45 6.88
CA PRO A 112 -10.57 -6.36 7.87
C PRO A 112 -9.98 -7.62 7.21
N ARG A 113 -10.35 -7.88 5.95
CA ARG A 113 -9.92 -9.04 5.18
C ARG A 113 -8.85 -8.64 4.17
N PRO A 114 -7.87 -9.50 3.90
CA PRO A 114 -6.99 -9.33 2.75
C PRO A 114 -7.81 -9.19 1.46
N ILE A 115 -7.48 -8.20 0.64
CA ILE A 115 -8.11 -7.98 -0.67
C ILE A 115 -7.31 -8.77 -1.70
N GLN A 116 -7.95 -9.70 -2.41
CA GLN A 116 -7.30 -10.60 -3.35
C GLN A 116 -7.08 -9.92 -4.70
N ARG A 117 -6.23 -10.50 -5.55
CA ARG A 117 -5.88 -9.92 -6.86
C ARG A 117 -7.07 -9.74 -7.78
N GLU A 118 -8.04 -10.64 -7.70
CA GLU A 118 -9.25 -10.66 -8.54
C GLU A 118 -10.17 -9.48 -8.23
N ASP A 119 -10.05 -8.90 -7.03
CA ASP A 119 -10.80 -7.73 -6.58
C ASP A 119 -10.22 -6.41 -7.12
N TRP A 120 -9.01 -6.43 -7.70
CA TRP A 120 -8.32 -5.24 -8.16
C TRP A 120 -8.88 -4.81 -9.52
N SER A 121 -9.60 -3.70 -9.56
CA SER A 121 -10.22 -3.25 -10.82
C SER A 121 -9.18 -2.67 -11.78
N THR A 122 -8.30 -1.79 -11.28
CA THR A 122 -7.21 -1.20 -12.08
C THR A 122 -6.03 -0.86 -11.19
N ILE A 123 -4.82 -0.91 -11.76
CA ILE A 123 -3.60 -0.43 -11.12
C ILE A 123 -3.04 0.71 -11.97
N HIS A 124 -2.64 1.81 -11.34
CA HIS A 124 -1.98 2.93 -11.98
C HIS A 124 -0.60 3.16 -11.35
N SER A 125 0.32 3.72 -12.12
CA SER A 125 1.56 4.31 -11.59
C SER A 125 1.71 5.77 -11.99
N ARG A 126 2.47 6.51 -11.18
CA ARG A 126 2.83 7.91 -11.45
C ARG A 126 4.31 8.10 -11.13
N SER A 127 5.04 8.72 -12.06
CA SER A 127 6.43 9.15 -11.85
C SER A 127 6.45 10.61 -11.37
N TYR A 128 7.52 11.01 -10.70
CA TYR A 128 7.72 12.42 -10.33
C TYR A 128 7.82 13.33 -11.57
N ARG A 129 8.54 12.88 -12.61
CA ARG A 129 8.83 13.67 -13.82
C ARG A 129 7.59 13.96 -14.66
N ASP A 130 6.74 12.96 -14.87
CA ASP A 130 5.55 13.12 -15.73
C ASP A 130 4.32 13.53 -14.93
N ASN A 131 4.31 13.20 -13.63
CA ASN A 131 3.25 13.46 -12.65
C ASN A 131 1.82 13.10 -13.13
N ARG A 132 1.70 12.19 -14.10
CA ARG A 132 0.43 11.67 -14.63
C ARG A 132 0.25 10.22 -14.24
N TRP A 133 -0.97 9.86 -13.86
CA TRP A 133 -1.36 8.47 -13.63
C TRP A 133 -1.43 7.72 -14.96
N GLN A 134 -0.69 6.62 -15.06
CA GLN A 134 -0.66 5.74 -16.22
C GLN A 134 -1.13 4.35 -15.78
N VAL A 135 -2.01 3.72 -16.55
CA VAL A 135 -2.48 2.35 -16.28
C VAL A 135 -1.29 1.39 -16.35
N LEU A 136 -1.17 0.52 -15.36
CA LEU A 136 -0.26 -0.63 -15.42
C LEU A 136 -1.01 -1.81 -16.02
N SER A 137 -0.42 -2.41 -17.05
CA SER A 137 -0.94 -3.67 -17.57
C SER A 137 -0.78 -4.74 -16.48
N PRO A 138 -1.87 -5.40 -16.06
CA PRO A 138 -1.83 -6.44 -15.02
C PRO A 138 -1.06 -7.70 -15.43
N THR A 139 -0.52 -7.74 -16.66
CA THR A 139 0.26 -8.83 -17.24
C THR A 139 1.76 -8.74 -16.92
N SER A 140 2.23 -7.73 -16.18
CA SER A 140 3.64 -7.69 -15.80
C SER A 140 3.98 -8.96 -15.01
N GLU A 141 4.76 -9.85 -15.62
CA GLU A 141 5.24 -11.05 -14.97
C GLU A 141 6.12 -10.68 -13.77
N ILE A 142 5.97 -11.43 -12.68
CA ILE A 142 6.83 -11.25 -11.51
C ILE A 142 8.07 -12.11 -11.72
N ALA A 143 9.21 -11.44 -11.87
CA ALA A 143 10.50 -12.10 -11.90
C ALA A 143 10.95 -12.40 -10.46
N ARG A 144 11.34 -13.64 -10.18
CA ARG A 144 11.95 -14.02 -8.90
C ARG A 144 13.43 -14.29 -9.10
N MET A 145 14.25 -13.69 -8.25
CA MET A 145 15.69 -13.90 -8.24
C MET A 145 16.20 -14.06 -6.81
N ALA A 146 17.34 -14.74 -6.64
CA ALA A 146 18.06 -14.83 -5.38
C ALA A 146 19.45 -14.25 -5.57
N ASP A 147 19.97 -13.52 -4.59
CA ASP A 147 21.37 -13.10 -4.61
C ASP A 147 22.30 -14.16 -4.01
N GLU A 148 23.61 -13.90 -4.05
CA GLU A 148 24.66 -14.81 -3.57
C GLU A 148 24.53 -15.16 -2.08
N HIS A 149 23.79 -14.37 -1.30
CA HIS A 149 23.52 -14.59 0.11
C HIS A 149 22.18 -15.29 0.36
N GLY A 150 21.48 -15.72 -0.69
CA GLY A 150 20.18 -16.38 -0.63
C GLY A 150 19.01 -15.41 -0.38
N MET A 151 19.22 -14.09 -0.45
CA MET A 151 18.13 -13.13 -0.29
C MET A 151 17.21 -13.18 -1.50
N THR A 152 15.90 -13.34 -1.27
CA THR A 152 14.90 -13.32 -2.34
C THR A 152 14.57 -11.88 -2.74
N TRP A 153 14.67 -11.63 -4.04
CA TRP A 153 14.28 -10.40 -4.71
C TRP A 153 13.14 -10.68 -5.68
N LEU A 154 12.16 -9.78 -5.72
CA LEU A 154 11.07 -9.81 -6.68
C LEU A 154 11.14 -8.58 -7.59
N GLY A 155 10.93 -8.79 -8.88
CA GLY A 155 10.96 -7.76 -9.90
C GLY A 155 9.62 -7.66 -10.64
N VAL A 156 9.24 -6.44 -10.99
CA VAL A 156 8.12 -6.16 -11.88
C VAL A 156 8.50 -5.07 -12.89
N GLU A 157 8.10 -5.23 -14.14
CA GLU A 157 8.26 -4.18 -15.13
C GLU A 157 7.10 -3.18 -15.06
N VAL A 158 7.44 -1.89 -14.97
CA VAL A 158 6.50 -0.77 -14.93
C VAL A 158 6.87 0.25 -16.01
N VAL A 159 6.08 0.27 -17.08
CA VAL A 159 6.27 1.18 -18.23
C VAL A 159 7.68 1.01 -18.82
N GLY A 160 8.06 -0.24 -19.14
CA GLY A 160 9.36 -0.56 -19.74
C GLY A 160 10.57 -0.40 -18.82
N ARG A 161 10.36 -0.29 -17.50
CA ARG A 161 11.45 -0.20 -16.51
C ARG A 161 11.28 -1.24 -15.41
N PRO A 162 12.34 -2.01 -15.08
CA PRO A 162 12.28 -2.95 -13.98
C PRO A 162 12.32 -2.21 -12.64
N PHE A 163 11.48 -2.62 -11.71
CA PHE A 163 11.57 -2.27 -10.29
C PHE A 163 11.74 -3.55 -9.50
N VAL A 164 12.84 -3.64 -8.75
CA VAL A 164 13.24 -4.85 -8.04
C VAL A 164 13.38 -4.53 -6.58
N SER A 165 12.82 -5.37 -5.72
CA SER A 165 12.93 -5.18 -4.27
C SER A 165 13.04 -6.48 -3.51
N ALA A 166 13.78 -6.42 -2.41
CA ALA A 166 13.81 -7.47 -1.41
C ALA A 166 13.03 -7.06 -0.18
N LYS A 167 12.38 -8.03 0.46
CA LYS A 167 11.80 -7.86 1.79
C LYS A 167 12.93 -7.82 2.81
N VAL A 168 12.98 -6.77 3.61
CA VAL A 168 13.96 -6.59 4.69
C VAL A 168 13.24 -6.64 6.03
N THR A 169 13.90 -7.16 7.07
CA THR A 169 13.40 -7.12 8.44
C THR A 169 14.34 -6.26 9.27
N ALA A 170 13.81 -5.22 9.89
CA ALA A 170 14.55 -4.37 10.81
C ALA A 170 14.84 -5.12 12.13
N PRO A 171 15.84 -4.68 12.93
CA PRO A 171 16.18 -5.33 14.20
C PRO A 171 15.02 -5.39 15.20
N ASP A 172 14.05 -4.49 15.08
CA ASP A 172 12.83 -4.44 15.90
C ASP A 172 11.70 -5.34 15.37
N GLY A 173 11.96 -6.17 14.36
CA GLY A 173 11.01 -7.10 13.75
C GLY A 173 10.09 -6.47 12.71
N ARG A 174 10.17 -5.15 12.46
CA ARG A 174 9.38 -4.52 11.40
C ARG A 174 9.84 -4.99 10.02
N THR A 175 8.89 -5.30 9.16
CA THR A 175 9.17 -5.65 7.76
C THR A 175 9.18 -4.38 6.91
N GLY A 176 10.13 -4.26 5.99
CA GLY A 176 10.21 -3.21 4.98
C GLY A 176 10.62 -3.77 3.62
N TYR A 177 10.89 -2.88 2.67
CA TYR A 177 11.36 -3.25 1.33
C TYR A 177 12.53 -2.38 0.90
N ALA A 178 13.61 -3.02 0.45
CA ALA A 178 14.77 -2.35 -0.10
C ALA A 178 14.76 -2.51 -1.63
N GLY A 179 14.73 -1.39 -2.35
CA GLY A 179 14.80 -1.38 -3.81
C GLY A 179 16.24 -1.42 -4.33
N ARG A 180 16.43 -1.96 -5.53
CA ARG A 180 17.63 -1.82 -6.37
C ARG A 180 17.31 -1.00 -7.62
#